data_AF-A0A2H0MSR7-F1
#
_entry.id   AF-A0A2H0MSR7-F1
#
_cell.length_a   1.000
_cell.length_b   1.000
_cell.length_c   1.000
_cell.angle_alpha   90.00
_cell.angle_beta   90.00
_cell.angle_gamma   90.00
#
_symmetry.space_group_name_H-M   'P 1'
#
loop_
_entity.id
_entity.type
_entity.pdbx_description
1 polymer ?
#
loop_
_entity_poly.entity_id
_entity_poly.type
_entity_poly.pdbx_seq_one_letter_code
_entity_poly.pdbx_strand_id
1 'polypeptide(L)'
;MENIEKKIDTMSRDKIGYLLAENSVRIKKINTRFSSSNKFNTMERLEASLASYDRLIRSVSKERFNIEKMVRLRYIIELTPARLLEIKKENLNEVESILKDMSDEYRVFYVPFGKAEEFDEQVNFLLEKARDNIEAFATKTAQAINAEVNETARISPQGLEDVYAIDQSSLVDLGLIKPLQNIRLVFEAQKDETGMKEIAANFDEAIREYVTIGKTQESTAWSIPSVRGRKEKKMEIAGHDILLKEIVYGFYTFAQNADKPKEARNLDMIRKVWENIDCELNKIPGTENVKAKLKIFYDWFNL
;
A
#
# COMPACT_ATOMS: atom_id res chain seq x y z
N MET A 1 4.23 -18.82 3.24
CA MET A 1 3.58 -17.65 2.61
C MET A 1 2.08 -17.75 2.86
N GLU A 2 1.49 -16.72 3.48
CA GLU A 2 0.02 -16.55 3.46
C GLU A 2 -0.49 -16.71 2.02
N ASN A 3 -1.67 -17.29 1.84
CA ASN A 3 -2.31 -17.28 0.53
C ASN A 3 -2.70 -15.83 0.21
N ILE A 4 -1.85 -15.14 -0.57
CA ILE A 4 -1.98 -13.71 -0.90
C ILE A 4 -3.31 -13.45 -1.59
N GLU A 5 -3.76 -14.34 -2.48
CA GLU A 5 -5.06 -14.24 -3.13
C GLU A 5 -6.19 -14.27 -2.10
N LYS A 6 -6.15 -15.23 -1.16
CA LYS A 6 -7.14 -15.29 -0.06
C LYS A 6 -7.14 -14.01 0.79
N LYS A 7 -5.97 -13.44 1.08
CA LYS A 7 -5.84 -12.18 1.83
C LYS A 7 -6.47 -11.02 1.06
N ILE A 8 -6.19 -10.91 -0.23
CA ILE A 8 -6.76 -9.88 -1.10
C ILE A 8 -8.28 -10.03 -1.17
N ASP A 9 -8.79 -11.25 -1.31
CA ASP A 9 -10.22 -11.53 -1.37
C ASP A 9 -10.92 -11.13 -0.08
N THR A 10 -10.36 -11.48 1.08
CA THR A 10 -10.90 -11.07 2.38
C THR A 10 -10.93 -9.55 2.52
N MET A 11 -9.81 -8.88 2.25
CA MET A 11 -9.75 -7.42 2.33
C MET A 11 -10.74 -6.73 1.37
N SER A 12 -10.90 -7.29 0.16
CA SER A 12 -11.83 -6.77 -0.84
C SER A 12 -13.27 -6.92 -0.38
N ARG A 13 -13.66 -8.08 0.16
CA ARG A 13 -15.00 -8.32 0.69
C ARG A 13 -15.32 -7.39 1.86
N ASP A 14 -14.39 -7.25 2.81
CA ASP A 14 -14.56 -6.36 3.96
C ASP A 14 -14.74 -4.91 3.51
N LYS A 15 -13.96 -4.48 2.51
CA LYS A 15 -14.05 -3.12 1.97
C LYS A 15 -15.38 -2.88 1.25
N ILE A 16 -15.87 -3.85 0.47
CA ILE A 16 -17.18 -3.77 -0.20
C ILE A 16 -18.30 -3.70 0.84
N GLY A 17 -18.26 -4.56 1.87
CA GLY A 17 -19.21 -4.53 2.98
C GLY A 17 -19.27 -3.15 3.67
N TYR A 18 -18.11 -2.54 3.89
CA TYR A 18 -18.04 -1.17 4.43
C TYR A 18 -18.69 -0.14 3.50
N LEU A 19 -18.43 -0.20 2.19
CA LEU A 19 -19.02 0.73 1.21
C LEU A 19 -20.55 0.59 1.14
N LEU A 20 -21.07 -0.63 1.22
CA LEU A 20 -22.50 -0.91 1.30
C LEU A 20 -23.14 -0.29 2.55
N ALA A 21 -22.51 -0.49 3.72
CA ALA A 21 -22.95 0.10 4.98
C ALA A 21 -22.92 1.64 4.92
N GLU A 22 -21.87 2.23 4.36
CA GLU A 22 -21.77 3.68 4.16
C GLU A 22 -22.90 4.18 3.26
N ASN A 23 -23.19 3.47 2.17
CA ASN A 23 -24.29 3.82 1.27
C ASN A 23 -25.65 3.76 1.98
N SER A 24 -25.90 2.72 2.78
CA SER A 24 -27.12 2.61 3.58
C SER A 24 -27.31 3.82 4.52
N VAL A 25 -26.22 4.29 5.16
CA VAL A 25 -26.26 5.51 5.97
C VAL A 25 -26.57 6.75 5.12
N ARG A 26 -26.01 6.87 3.91
CA ARG A 26 -26.32 7.97 2.99
C ARG A 26 -27.79 7.98 2.58
N ILE A 27 -28.34 6.82 2.22
CA ILE A 27 -29.77 6.64 1.88
C ILE A 27 -30.65 7.02 3.07
N LYS A 28 -30.32 6.57 4.28
CA LYS A 28 -31.06 6.95 5.51
C LYS A 28 -31.08 8.47 5.70
N LYS A 29 -29.93 9.14 5.56
CA LYS A 29 -29.83 10.60 5.66
C LYS A 29 -30.66 11.32 4.58
N ILE A 30 -30.70 10.79 3.36
CA ILE A 30 -31.56 11.30 2.28
C ILE A 30 -33.02 11.17 2.71
N ASN A 31 -33.46 9.98 3.12
CA ASN A 31 -34.84 9.73 3.54
C ASN A 31 -35.28 10.66 4.68
N THR A 32 -34.46 10.86 5.73
CA THR A 32 -34.77 11.79 6.84
C THR A 32 -34.91 13.24 6.39
N ARG A 33 -34.08 13.68 5.45
CA ARG A 33 -34.14 15.05 4.91
C ARG A 33 -35.44 15.30 4.16
N PHE A 34 -35.84 14.36 3.31
CA PHE A 34 -37.04 14.51 2.51
C PHE A 34 -38.32 14.28 3.33
N SER A 35 -38.29 13.41 4.35
CA SER A 35 -39.43 13.23 5.26
C SER A 35 -39.68 14.47 6.13
N SER A 36 -38.63 15.09 6.68
CA SER A 36 -38.76 16.33 7.47
C SER A 36 -39.31 17.52 6.66
N SER A 37 -39.08 17.53 5.34
CA SER A 37 -39.69 18.51 4.43
C SER A 37 -41.06 18.12 3.86
N ASN A 38 -41.66 17.01 4.32
CA ASN A 38 -42.91 16.43 3.79
C ASN A 38 -42.88 16.14 2.27
N LYS A 39 -41.68 15.88 1.72
CA LYS A 39 -41.40 15.60 0.30
C LYS A 39 -40.96 14.15 0.08
N PHE A 40 -41.44 13.23 0.91
CA PHE A 40 -40.97 11.84 0.89
C PHE A 40 -41.25 11.14 -0.45
N ASN A 41 -42.40 11.38 -1.06
CA ASN A 41 -42.78 10.81 -2.35
C ASN A 41 -42.52 11.79 -3.49
N THR A 42 -41.28 12.27 -3.61
CA THR A 42 -40.88 13.18 -4.70
C THR A 42 -39.81 12.56 -5.58
N MET A 43 -39.82 12.94 -6.86
CA MET A 43 -38.76 12.57 -7.81
C MET A 43 -37.38 13.03 -7.34
N GLU A 44 -37.29 14.22 -6.72
CA GLU A 44 -36.03 14.74 -6.15
C GLU A 44 -35.39 13.77 -5.15
N ARG A 45 -36.20 13.09 -4.31
CA ARG A 45 -35.67 12.07 -3.38
C ARG A 45 -35.12 10.87 -4.14
N LEU A 46 -35.87 10.39 -5.14
CA LEU A 46 -35.51 9.19 -5.90
C LEU A 46 -34.24 9.40 -6.72
N GLU A 47 -34.08 10.58 -7.34
CA GLU A 47 -32.87 11.00 -8.02
C GLU A 47 -31.67 11.10 -7.07
N ALA A 48 -31.88 11.64 -5.85
CA ALA A 48 -30.83 11.69 -4.83
C ALA A 48 -30.39 10.29 -4.38
N SER A 49 -31.33 9.34 -4.26
CA SER A 49 -31.01 7.94 -3.97
C SER A 49 -30.20 7.29 -5.10
N LEU A 50 -30.64 7.44 -6.35
CA LEU A 50 -29.90 6.96 -7.54
C LEU A 50 -28.47 7.51 -7.59
N ALA A 51 -28.29 8.80 -7.33
CA ALA A 51 -26.97 9.42 -7.28
C ALA A 51 -26.07 8.84 -6.18
N SER A 52 -26.65 8.38 -5.06
CA SER A 52 -25.90 7.66 -4.02
C SER A 52 -25.44 6.28 -4.51
N TYR A 53 -26.27 5.57 -5.27
CA TYR A 53 -25.90 4.29 -5.89
C TYR A 53 -24.84 4.44 -7.00
N ASP A 54 -24.91 5.46 -7.88
CA ASP A 54 -23.82 5.72 -8.86
C ASP A 54 -22.47 5.90 -8.15
N ARG A 55 -22.45 6.62 -7.01
CA ARG A 55 -21.24 6.77 -6.20
C ARG A 55 -20.76 5.46 -5.60
N LEU A 56 -21.68 4.64 -5.09
CA LEU A 56 -21.37 3.31 -4.54
C LEU A 56 -20.73 2.43 -5.63
N ILE A 57 -21.39 2.31 -6.78
CA ILE A 57 -20.95 1.47 -7.91
C ILE A 57 -19.54 1.86 -8.34
N ARG A 58 -19.29 3.16 -8.57
CA ARG A 58 -17.95 3.65 -8.92
C ARG A 58 -16.90 3.30 -7.86
N SER A 59 -17.25 3.37 -6.59
CA SER A 59 -16.35 3.05 -5.47
C SER A 59 -16.05 1.55 -5.44
N VAL A 60 -17.07 0.70 -5.54
CA VAL A 60 -16.91 -0.77 -5.59
C VAL A 60 -16.06 -1.18 -6.79
N SER A 61 -16.36 -0.63 -7.97
CA SER A 61 -15.60 -0.90 -9.20
C SER A 61 -14.12 -0.57 -9.06
N LYS A 62 -13.76 0.45 -8.26
CA LYS A 62 -12.38 0.91 -8.07
C LYS A 62 -11.64 0.17 -6.95
N GLU A 63 -12.27 0.00 -5.79
CA GLU A 63 -11.56 -0.37 -4.56
C GLU A 63 -10.96 -1.78 -4.60
N ARG A 64 -11.60 -2.74 -5.30
CA ARG A 64 -11.03 -4.08 -5.48
C ARG A 64 -9.68 -4.04 -6.21
N PHE A 65 -9.56 -3.21 -7.26
CA PHE A 65 -8.28 -3.03 -7.96
C PHE A 65 -7.24 -2.25 -7.13
N ASN A 66 -7.67 -1.31 -6.28
CA ASN A 66 -6.75 -0.63 -5.36
C ASN A 66 -6.13 -1.62 -4.36
N ILE A 67 -6.92 -2.55 -3.83
CA ILE A 67 -6.44 -3.58 -2.89
C ILE A 67 -5.47 -4.54 -3.59
N GLU A 68 -5.82 -5.02 -4.79
CA GLU A 68 -4.93 -5.82 -5.63
C GLU A 68 -3.59 -5.10 -5.84
N LYS A 69 -3.61 -3.84 -6.28
CA LYS A 69 -2.41 -3.02 -6.45
C LYS A 69 -1.60 -2.90 -5.17
N MET A 70 -2.26 -2.53 -4.07
CA MET A 70 -1.59 -2.31 -2.79
C MET A 70 -0.89 -3.57 -2.28
N VAL A 71 -1.55 -4.72 -2.32
CA VAL A 71 -1.00 -5.97 -1.80
C VAL A 71 0.07 -6.51 -2.75
N ARG A 72 -0.19 -6.57 -4.06
CA ARG A 72 0.79 -7.10 -5.02
C ARG A 72 2.08 -6.30 -5.06
N LEU A 73 2.01 -4.97 -5.02
CA LEU A 73 3.21 -4.13 -4.97
C LEU A 73 3.97 -4.27 -3.64
N ARG A 74 3.28 -4.63 -2.55
CA ARG A 74 3.95 -4.91 -1.27
C ARG A 74 4.83 -6.15 -1.36
N TYR A 75 4.41 -7.16 -2.11
CA TYR A 75 5.14 -8.43 -2.24
C TYR A 75 5.93 -8.54 -3.56
N ILE A 76 5.86 -7.53 -4.43
CA ILE A 76 6.46 -7.53 -5.78
C ILE A 76 6.01 -8.76 -6.58
N ILE A 77 4.68 -8.92 -6.68
CA ILE A 77 4.05 -10.03 -7.40
C ILE A 77 3.27 -9.46 -8.58
N GLU A 78 3.44 -10.04 -9.75
CA GLU A 78 2.71 -9.66 -10.95
C GLU A 78 1.21 -9.92 -10.81
N LEU A 79 0.41 -9.17 -11.58
CA LEU A 79 -1.00 -9.48 -11.78
C LEU A 79 -1.14 -10.35 -13.03
N THR A 80 -1.42 -11.64 -12.83
CA THR A 80 -1.55 -12.60 -13.93
C THR A 80 -2.84 -12.35 -14.74
N PRO A 81 -2.85 -12.67 -16.06
CA PRO A 81 -4.05 -12.51 -16.88
C PRO A 81 -5.25 -13.31 -16.37
N ALA A 82 -5.01 -14.52 -15.85
CA ALA A 82 -6.05 -15.38 -15.29
C ALA A 82 -6.73 -14.73 -14.07
N ARG A 83 -5.93 -14.19 -13.15
CA ARG A 83 -6.44 -13.50 -11.97
C ARG A 83 -7.13 -12.18 -12.33
N LEU A 84 -6.60 -11.45 -13.31
CA LEU A 84 -7.26 -10.24 -13.80
C LEU A 84 -8.67 -10.52 -14.36
N LEU A 85 -8.84 -11.61 -15.09
CA LEU A 85 -10.15 -12.03 -15.60
C LEU A 85 -11.12 -12.39 -14.47
N GLU A 86 -10.63 -13.11 -13.45
CA GLU A 86 -11.41 -13.45 -12.25
C GLU A 86 -11.89 -12.19 -11.52
N ILE A 87 -10.98 -11.25 -11.23
CA ILE A 87 -11.30 -9.98 -10.54
C ILE A 87 -12.36 -9.20 -11.32
N LYS A 88 -12.22 -9.10 -12.64
CA LYS A 88 -13.20 -8.40 -13.49
C LYS A 88 -14.59 -9.03 -13.37
N LYS A 89 -14.66 -10.37 -13.44
CA LYS A 89 -15.91 -11.12 -13.32
C LYS A 89 -16.54 -10.92 -11.94
N GLU A 90 -15.78 -11.08 -10.87
CA GLU A 90 -16.28 -10.89 -9.51
C GLU A 90 -16.78 -9.46 -9.26
N ASN A 91 -16.04 -8.47 -9.75
CA ASN A 91 -16.41 -7.06 -9.60
C ASN A 91 -17.70 -6.74 -10.38
N LEU A 92 -17.86 -7.30 -11.58
CA LEU A 92 -19.09 -7.16 -12.35
C LEU A 92 -20.28 -7.82 -11.65
N ASN A 93 -20.12 -9.05 -11.15
CA ASN A 93 -21.17 -9.75 -10.41
C ASN A 93 -21.63 -8.95 -9.18
N GLU A 94 -20.70 -8.32 -8.45
CA GLU A 94 -21.02 -7.47 -7.30
C GLU A 94 -21.85 -6.26 -7.72
N VAL A 95 -21.44 -5.57 -8.80
CA VAL A 95 -22.19 -4.42 -9.34
C VAL A 95 -23.59 -4.84 -9.80
N GLU A 96 -23.72 -5.96 -10.49
CA GLU A 96 -25.01 -6.50 -10.93
C GLU A 96 -25.92 -6.81 -9.74
N SER A 97 -25.38 -7.39 -8.67
CA SER A 97 -26.15 -7.62 -7.43
C SER A 97 -26.63 -6.32 -6.80
N ILE A 98 -25.76 -5.31 -6.68
CA ILE A 98 -26.12 -4.00 -6.12
C ILE A 98 -27.22 -3.32 -6.94
N LEU A 99 -27.10 -3.35 -8.27
CA LEU A 99 -28.08 -2.74 -9.18
C LEU A 99 -29.41 -3.48 -9.13
N LYS A 100 -29.40 -4.81 -9.02
CA LYS A 100 -30.60 -5.60 -8.84
C LYS A 100 -31.32 -5.25 -7.54
N ASP A 101 -30.60 -5.25 -6.42
CA ASP A 101 -31.17 -4.90 -5.11
C ASP A 101 -31.76 -3.48 -5.12
N MET A 102 -31.05 -2.52 -5.73
CA MET A 102 -31.55 -1.16 -5.93
C MET A 102 -32.82 -1.14 -6.80
N SER A 103 -32.85 -1.89 -7.90
CA SER A 103 -33.99 -1.94 -8.79
C SER A 103 -35.22 -2.51 -8.08
N ASP A 104 -35.05 -3.63 -7.38
CA ASP A 104 -36.12 -4.28 -6.62
C ASP A 104 -36.69 -3.35 -5.52
N GLU A 105 -35.83 -2.56 -4.87
CA GLU A 105 -36.25 -1.60 -3.83
C GLU A 105 -36.92 -0.35 -4.42
N TYR A 106 -36.36 0.25 -5.48
CA TYR A 106 -36.74 1.60 -5.90
C TYR A 106 -37.72 1.67 -7.06
N ARG A 107 -37.77 0.66 -7.94
CA ARG A 107 -38.57 0.72 -9.18
C ARG A 107 -40.05 0.99 -8.90
N VAL A 108 -40.60 0.40 -7.84
CA VAL A 108 -42.02 0.59 -7.45
C VAL A 108 -42.37 2.05 -7.18
N PHE A 109 -41.42 2.88 -6.74
CA PHE A 109 -41.66 4.30 -6.48
C PHE A 109 -41.67 5.16 -7.74
N TYR A 110 -41.17 4.66 -8.88
CA TYR A 110 -41.20 5.35 -10.16
C TYR A 110 -42.50 5.08 -10.96
N VAL A 111 -43.21 3.99 -10.65
CA VAL A 111 -44.48 3.62 -11.31
C VAL A 111 -45.55 4.71 -11.20
N PRO A 112 -45.82 5.32 -10.03
CA PRO A 112 -46.84 6.38 -9.91
C PRO A 112 -46.55 7.63 -10.74
N PHE A 113 -45.28 7.83 -11.14
CA PHE A 113 -44.87 8.95 -11.98
C PHE A 113 -44.86 8.61 -13.48
N GLY A 114 -45.19 7.36 -13.85
CA GLY A 114 -45.07 6.89 -15.24
C GLY A 114 -43.62 6.78 -15.72
N LYS A 115 -42.64 6.68 -14.81
CA LYS A 115 -41.20 6.74 -15.11
C LYS A 115 -40.46 5.42 -14.85
N ALA A 116 -41.17 4.30 -14.75
CA ALA A 116 -40.56 3.01 -14.47
C ALA A 116 -39.60 2.57 -15.59
N GLU A 117 -39.95 2.83 -16.85
CA GLU A 117 -39.08 2.50 -18.00
C GLU A 117 -37.84 3.40 -18.05
N GLU A 118 -37.98 4.72 -17.81
CA GLU A 118 -36.83 5.64 -17.68
C GLU A 118 -35.86 5.20 -16.58
N PHE A 119 -36.40 4.68 -15.46
CA PHE A 119 -35.58 4.14 -14.38
C PHE A 119 -34.84 2.86 -14.82
N ASP A 120 -35.52 1.93 -15.50
CA ASP A 120 -34.90 0.70 -16.01
C ASP A 120 -33.77 1.03 -17.01
N GLU A 121 -33.96 2.03 -17.87
CA GLU A 121 -32.91 2.55 -18.76
C GLU A 121 -31.72 3.14 -17.99
N GLN A 122 -31.96 3.89 -16.91
CA GLN A 122 -30.90 4.42 -16.06
C GLN A 122 -30.12 3.31 -15.33
N VAL A 123 -30.79 2.25 -14.87
CA VAL A 123 -30.13 1.07 -14.28
C VAL A 123 -29.19 0.42 -15.29
N ASN A 124 -29.67 0.22 -16.52
CA ASN A 124 -28.85 -0.33 -17.61
C ASN A 124 -27.67 0.58 -17.95
N PHE A 125 -27.89 1.90 -18.00
CA PHE A 125 -26.83 2.86 -18.23
C PHE A 125 -25.74 2.80 -17.13
N LEU A 126 -26.13 2.66 -15.86
CA LEU A 126 -25.18 2.50 -14.76
C LEU A 126 -24.39 1.20 -14.89
N LEU A 127 -25.01 0.10 -15.33
CA LEU A 127 -24.33 -1.17 -15.57
C LEU A 127 -23.27 -1.07 -16.68
N GLU A 128 -23.62 -0.51 -17.84
CA GLU A 128 -22.66 -0.34 -18.95
C GLU A 128 -21.49 0.56 -18.55
N LYS A 129 -21.79 1.68 -17.91
CA LYS A 129 -20.76 2.58 -17.37
C LYS A 129 -19.86 1.89 -16.34
N ALA A 130 -20.41 0.97 -15.54
CA ALA A 130 -19.60 0.20 -14.59
C ALA A 130 -18.67 -0.79 -15.31
N ARG A 131 -19.13 -1.44 -16.38
CA ARG A 131 -18.29 -2.31 -17.23
C ARG A 131 -17.10 -1.54 -17.79
N ASP A 132 -17.34 -0.35 -18.35
CA ASP A 132 -16.28 0.52 -18.88
C ASP A 132 -15.27 0.92 -17.78
N ASN A 133 -15.77 1.29 -16.60
CA ASN A 133 -14.91 1.64 -15.47
C ASN A 133 -14.06 0.44 -15.00
N ILE A 134 -14.66 -0.75 -14.90
CA ILE A 134 -13.97 -1.98 -14.51
C ILE A 134 -12.86 -2.30 -15.51
N GLU A 135 -13.12 -2.18 -16.81
CA GLU A 135 -12.10 -2.38 -17.85
C GLU A 135 -10.95 -1.37 -17.74
N ALA A 136 -11.29 -0.10 -17.55
CA ALA A 136 -10.30 0.97 -17.41
C ALA A 136 -9.44 0.78 -16.15
N PHE A 137 -10.04 0.40 -15.02
CA PHE A 137 -9.30 0.13 -13.79
C PHE A 137 -8.46 -1.14 -13.89
N ALA A 138 -8.98 -2.21 -14.51
CA ALA A 138 -8.24 -3.44 -14.78
C ALA A 138 -6.97 -3.16 -15.58
N THR A 139 -7.12 -2.45 -16.72
CA THR A 139 -6.00 -2.13 -17.62
C THR A 139 -4.95 -1.28 -16.90
N LYS A 140 -5.37 -0.18 -16.25
CA LYS A 140 -4.45 0.71 -15.51
C LYS A 140 -3.73 -0.01 -14.38
N THR A 141 -4.42 -0.90 -13.69
CA THR A 141 -3.86 -1.62 -12.53
C THR A 141 -2.86 -2.67 -12.97
N ALA A 142 -3.19 -3.48 -13.98
CA ALA A 142 -2.27 -4.46 -14.55
C ALA A 142 -1.00 -3.79 -15.11
N GLN A 143 -1.16 -2.69 -15.86
CA GLN A 143 -0.03 -1.92 -16.37
C GLN A 143 0.84 -1.37 -15.23
N ALA A 144 0.24 -0.76 -14.20
CA ALA A 144 1.00 -0.20 -13.09
C ALA A 144 1.74 -1.26 -12.27
N ILE A 145 1.10 -2.40 -11.98
CA ILE A 145 1.72 -3.50 -11.22
C ILE A 145 2.84 -4.13 -12.03
N ASN A 146 2.56 -4.52 -13.27
CA ASN A 146 3.52 -5.28 -14.05
C ASN A 146 4.69 -4.39 -14.50
N ALA A 147 4.48 -3.08 -14.74
CA ALA A 147 5.58 -2.16 -15.00
C ALA A 147 6.49 -1.98 -13.77
N GLU A 148 5.91 -1.89 -12.57
CA GLU A 148 6.69 -1.74 -11.34
C GLU A 148 7.40 -3.06 -10.95
N VAL A 149 6.78 -4.21 -11.18
CA VAL A 149 7.37 -5.53 -10.89
C VAL A 149 8.46 -5.90 -11.89
N ASN A 150 8.26 -5.62 -13.19
CA ASN A 150 9.19 -5.98 -14.26
C ASN A 150 10.33 -4.97 -14.45
N GLU A 151 10.46 -3.98 -13.56
CA GLU A 151 11.61 -3.10 -13.55
C GLU A 151 12.88 -3.95 -13.30
N THR A 152 13.75 -4.01 -14.30
CA THR A 152 14.83 -5.02 -14.48
C THR A 152 15.80 -5.21 -13.32
N ALA A 153 15.84 -4.26 -12.39
CA ALA A 153 16.75 -4.28 -11.24
C ALA A 153 16.04 -4.61 -9.90
N ARG A 154 14.71 -4.82 -9.92
CA ARG A 154 13.99 -5.27 -8.74
C ARG A 154 14.16 -6.76 -8.50
N ILE A 155 14.27 -7.11 -7.23
CA ILE A 155 14.41 -8.50 -6.78
C ILE A 155 13.18 -8.93 -5.98
N SER A 156 12.95 -10.23 -5.84
CA SER A 156 11.87 -10.74 -4.99
C SER A 156 12.12 -10.42 -3.50
N PRO A 157 11.09 -10.52 -2.63
CA PRO A 157 11.28 -10.45 -1.19
C PRO A 157 12.32 -11.46 -0.66
N GLN A 158 12.39 -12.65 -1.27
CA GLN A 158 13.45 -13.64 -0.96
C GLN A 158 14.84 -13.09 -1.32
N GLY A 159 14.98 -12.45 -2.48
CA GLY A 159 16.25 -11.82 -2.86
C GLY A 159 16.66 -10.70 -1.88
N LEU A 160 15.71 -9.97 -1.30
CA LEU A 160 16.01 -8.96 -0.26
C LEU A 160 16.45 -9.61 1.05
N GLU A 161 15.83 -10.73 1.42
CA GLU A 161 16.24 -11.53 2.57
C GLU A 161 17.67 -12.05 2.38
N ASP A 162 18.02 -12.54 1.19
CA ASP A 162 19.37 -13.03 0.89
C ASP A 162 20.43 -11.92 0.95
N VAL A 163 20.07 -10.70 0.52
CA VAL A 163 20.97 -9.54 0.53
C VAL A 163 21.14 -8.95 1.93
N TYR A 164 20.04 -8.72 2.65
CA TYR A 164 20.03 -7.94 3.89
C TYR A 164 19.90 -8.78 5.18
N ALA A 165 19.70 -10.09 5.05
CA ALA A 165 19.44 -11.02 6.16
C ALA A 165 18.20 -10.68 6.99
N ILE A 166 17.26 -9.89 6.46
CA ILE A 166 15.96 -9.57 7.07
C ILE A 166 14.95 -10.59 6.57
N ASP A 167 14.29 -11.31 7.48
CA ASP A 167 13.28 -12.29 7.08
C ASP A 167 12.09 -11.62 6.38
N GLN A 168 11.42 -12.37 5.50
CA GLN A 168 10.30 -11.84 4.72
C GLN A 168 9.16 -11.27 5.56
N SER A 169 8.92 -11.79 6.78
CA SER A 169 7.88 -11.23 7.65
C SER A 169 8.27 -9.82 8.08
N SER A 170 9.47 -9.64 8.64
CA SER A 170 9.96 -8.33 9.08
C SER A 170 10.08 -7.34 7.91
N LEU A 171 10.51 -7.77 6.73
CA LEU A 171 10.52 -6.93 5.52
C LEU A 171 9.13 -6.34 5.21
N VAL A 172 8.07 -7.12 5.40
CA VAL A 172 6.69 -6.73 5.18
C VAL A 172 6.15 -5.88 6.32
N ASP A 173 6.35 -6.32 7.56
CA ASP A 173 5.81 -5.68 8.76
C ASP A 173 6.43 -4.30 9.01
N LEU A 174 7.73 -4.17 8.78
CA LEU A 174 8.43 -2.88 8.85
C LEU A 174 8.25 -2.04 7.57
N GLY A 175 7.77 -2.65 6.49
CA GLY A 175 7.54 -1.98 5.21
C GLY A 175 8.83 -1.54 4.52
N LEU A 176 9.85 -2.41 4.54
CA LEU A 176 11.21 -2.11 4.05
C LEU A 176 11.43 -2.52 2.58
N ILE A 177 10.56 -3.37 2.03
CA ILE A 177 10.68 -3.87 0.66
C ILE A 177 10.86 -2.73 -0.35
N LYS A 178 9.89 -1.80 -0.41
CA LYS A 178 9.94 -0.69 -1.38
C LYS A 178 11.12 0.27 -1.14
N PRO A 179 11.40 0.74 0.09
CA PRO A 179 12.59 1.53 0.37
C PRO A 179 13.90 0.88 -0.09
N LEU A 180 14.14 -0.38 0.28
CA LEU A 180 15.38 -1.10 -0.06
C LEU A 180 15.54 -1.31 -1.58
N GLN A 181 14.45 -1.61 -2.28
CA GLN A 181 14.46 -1.73 -3.74
C GLN A 181 14.84 -0.40 -4.39
N ASN A 182 14.23 0.70 -3.94
CA ASN A 182 14.47 2.01 -4.53
C ASN A 182 15.91 2.51 -4.27
N ILE A 183 16.47 2.23 -3.10
CA ILE A 183 17.89 2.51 -2.83
C ILE A 183 18.79 1.72 -3.79
N ARG A 184 18.50 0.43 -3.99
CA ARG A 184 19.25 -0.42 -4.93
C ARG A 184 19.11 0.03 -6.38
N LEU A 185 17.93 0.52 -6.79
CA LEU A 185 17.73 1.08 -8.14
C LEU A 185 18.64 2.28 -8.39
N VAL A 186 18.85 3.15 -7.39
CA VAL A 186 19.80 4.27 -7.49
C VAL A 186 21.24 3.75 -7.63
N PHE A 187 21.63 2.75 -6.84
CA PHE A 187 22.96 2.12 -6.98
C PHE A 187 23.18 1.52 -8.37
N GLU A 188 22.17 0.83 -8.91
CA GLU A 188 22.27 0.21 -10.23
C GLU A 188 22.31 1.26 -11.36
N ALA A 189 21.56 2.36 -11.23
CA ALA A 189 21.56 3.46 -12.19
C ALA A 189 22.93 4.18 -12.27
N GLN A 190 23.71 4.14 -11.20
CA GLN A 190 25.01 4.81 -11.07
C GLN A 190 26.18 3.82 -11.01
N LYS A 191 25.97 2.55 -11.40
CA LYS A 191 26.98 1.48 -11.28
C LYS A 191 28.29 1.72 -12.03
N ASP A 192 28.27 2.61 -13.03
CA ASP A 192 29.42 2.97 -13.85
C ASP A 192 30.23 4.13 -13.23
N GLU A 193 29.71 4.79 -12.18
CA GLU A 193 30.47 5.76 -11.41
C GLU A 193 31.57 5.08 -10.59
N THR A 194 32.75 5.71 -10.57
CA THR A 194 33.90 5.17 -9.83
C THR A 194 33.59 5.13 -8.33
N GLY A 195 33.74 3.96 -7.71
CA GLY A 195 33.47 3.75 -6.29
C GLY A 195 32.02 3.38 -5.95
N MET A 196 31.06 3.47 -6.89
CA MET A 196 29.66 3.24 -6.55
C MET A 196 29.35 1.78 -6.13
N LYS A 197 30.06 0.82 -6.72
CA LYS A 197 29.96 -0.59 -6.30
C LYS A 197 30.41 -0.81 -4.85
N GLU A 198 31.44 -0.09 -4.41
CA GLU A 198 31.94 -0.17 -3.05
C GLU A 198 30.97 0.51 -2.07
N ILE A 199 30.41 1.66 -2.46
CA ILE A 199 29.38 2.35 -1.66
C ILE A 199 28.14 1.46 -1.47
N ALA A 200 27.65 0.84 -2.55
CA ALA A 200 26.51 -0.09 -2.48
C ALA A 200 26.81 -1.29 -1.58
N ALA A 201 28.00 -1.90 -1.72
CA ALA A 201 28.42 -3.03 -0.89
C ALA A 201 28.51 -2.65 0.60
N ASN A 202 29.05 -1.47 0.92
CA ASN A 202 29.13 -0.94 2.28
C ASN A 202 27.74 -0.73 2.88
N PHE A 203 26.78 -0.20 2.10
CA PHE A 203 25.40 -0.07 2.55
C PHE A 203 24.77 -1.43 2.86
N ASP A 204 24.86 -2.39 1.94
CA ASP A 204 24.31 -3.74 2.13
C ASP A 204 24.92 -4.44 3.34
N GLU A 205 26.22 -4.30 3.55
CA GLU A 205 26.92 -4.85 4.71
C GLU A 205 26.52 -4.15 6.02
N ALA A 206 26.36 -2.83 6.03
CA ALA A 206 25.93 -2.10 7.21
C ALA A 206 24.54 -2.53 7.70
N ILE A 207 23.59 -2.69 6.77
CA ILE A 207 22.24 -3.18 7.09
C ILE A 207 22.30 -4.61 7.64
N ARG A 208 23.07 -5.51 7.00
CA ARG A 208 23.27 -6.89 7.49
C ARG A 208 23.87 -6.96 8.89
N GLU A 209 24.89 -6.14 9.15
CA GLU A 209 25.52 -6.06 10.47
C GLU A 209 24.51 -5.58 11.52
N TYR A 210 23.76 -4.52 11.22
CA TYR A 210 22.73 -4.00 12.12
C TYR A 210 21.63 -5.03 12.42
N VAL A 211 21.19 -5.78 11.42
CA VAL A 211 20.21 -6.87 11.60
C VAL A 211 20.79 -7.99 12.47
N THR A 212 22.07 -8.31 12.30
CA THR A 212 22.78 -9.33 13.11
C THR A 212 22.87 -8.92 14.58
N ILE A 213 23.13 -7.65 14.86
CA ILE A 213 23.09 -7.08 16.21
C ILE A 213 21.71 -7.31 16.84
N GLY A 214 20.65 -7.01 16.08
CA GLY A 214 19.26 -7.22 16.51
C GLY A 214 18.94 -8.67 16.86
N LYS A 215 19.24 -9.61 15.95
CA LYS A 215 19.01 -11.05 16.18
C LYS A 215 19.76 -11.59 17.39
N THR A 216 20.97 -11.09 17.63
CA THR A 216 21.74 -11.43 18.83
C THR A 216 21.00 -10.97 20.09
N GLN A 217 20.46 -9.75 20.09
CA GLN A 217 19.65 -9.24 21.21
C GLN A 217 18.36 -10.05 21.40
N GLU A 218 17.68 -10.45 20.34
CA GLU A 218 16.48 -11.30 20.42
C GLU A 218 16.74 -12.66 21.04
N SER A 219 17.83 -13.33 20.64
CA SER A 219 18.18 -14.65 21.17
C SER A 219 18.37 -14.64 22.70
N THR A 220 18.88 -13.53 23.25
CA THR A 220 19.07 -13.37 24.69
C THR A 220 17.75 -13.16 25.45
N ALA A 221 16.71 -12.65 24.80
CA ALA A 221 15.44 -12.30 25.45
C ALA A 221 14.68 -13.51 26.00
N TRP A 222 14.79 -14.66 25.32
CA TRP A 222 14.11 -15.90 25.71
C TRP A 222 14.75 -16.59 26.91
N SER A 223 15.98 -16.21 27.26
CA SER A 223 16.70 -16.73 28.43
C SER A 223 16.38 -15.99 29.74
N ILE A 224 15.62 -14.89 29.70
CA ILE A 224 15.33 -14.07 30.87
C ILE A 224 14.19 -14.70 31.71
N PRO A 225 14.42 -15.08 32.98
CA PRO A 225 13.40 -15.74 33.80
C PRO A 225 12.26 -14.82 34.25
N SER A 226 12.54 -13.52 34.45
CA SER A 226 11.58 -12.58 35.02
C SER A 226 10.64 -11.99 33.96
N VAL A 227 9.37 -11.78 34.33
CA VAL A 227 8.37 -11.13 33.45
C VAL A 227 8.77 -9.70 33.12
N ARG A 228 9.27 -8.95 34.12
CA ARG A 228 9.73 -7.57 33.94
C ARG A 228 10.93 -7.48 32.99
N GLY A 229 11.95 -8.31 33.19
CA GLY A 229 13.13 -8.31 32.31
C GLY A 229 12.79 -8.74 30.88
N ARG A 230 11.85 -9.69 30.70
CA ARG A 230 11.33 -10.03 29.35
C ARG A 230 10.59 -8.86 28.70
N LYS A 231 9.82 -8.07 29.46
CA LYS A 231 9.12 -6.89 28.94
C LYS A 231 10.10 -5.81 28.51
N GLU A 232 11.08 -5.50 29.36
CA GLU A 232 12.14 -4.52 29.07
C GLU A 232 12.92 -4.94 27.81
N LYS A 233 13.32 -6.21 27.71
CA LYS A 233 14.02 -6.72 26.52
C LYS A 233 13.19 -6.69 25.24
N LYS A 234 11.88 -6.97 25.32
CA LYS A 234 10.96 -6.81 24.18
C LYS A 234 10.85 -5.37 23.70
N MET A 235 10.89 -4.40 24.63
CA MET A 235 10.90 -2.98 24.27
C MET A 235 12.21 -2.58 23.60
N GLU A 236 13.34 -3.13 24.04
CA GLU A 236 14.63 -2.93 23.36
C GLU A 236 14.61 -3.47 21.92
N ILE A 237 14.10 -4.69 21.71
CA ILE A 237 13.96 -5.30 20.38
C ILE A 237 13.07 -4.44 19.48
N ALA A 238 11.91 -4.01 19.99
CA ALA A 238 11.03 -3.12 19.24
C ALA A 238 11.72 -1.78 18.89
N GLY A 239 12.56 -1.24 19.80
CA GLY A 239 13.39 -0.07 19.52
C GLY A 239 14.40 -0.31 18.41
N HIS A 240 15.02 -1.50 18.38
CA HIS A 240 15.97 -1.90 17.34
C HIS A 240 15.31 -1.97 15.95
N ASP A 241 14.11 -2.55 15.86
CA ASP A 241 13.31 -2.65 14.64
C ASP A 241 12.85 -1.29 14.13
N ILE A 242 12.43 -0.41 15.06
CA ILE A 242 12.07 0.97 14.73
C ILE A 242 13.27 1.70 14.14
N LEU A 243 14.46 1.56 14.75
CA LEU A 243 15.66 2.22 14.24
C LEU A 243 16.14 1.61 12.91
N LEU A 244 16.02 0.29 12.70
CA LEU A 244 16.27 -0.33 11.38
C LEU A 244 15.39 0.35 10.32
N LYS A 245 14.10 0.52 10.63
CA LYS A 245 13.17 1.19 9.74
C LYS A 245 13.57 2.65 9.51
N GLU A 246 13.95 3.39 10.55
CA GLU A 246 14.40 4.78 10.41
C GLU A 246 15.65 4.91 9.55
N ILE A 247 16.64 4.03 9.71
CA ILE A 247 17.84 3.98 8.87
C ILE A 247 17.44 3.79 7.40
N VAL A 248 16.67 2.74 7.11
CA VAL A 248 16.29 2.42 5.73
C VAL A 248 15.45 3.54 5.10
N TYR A 249 14.48 4.11 5.83
CA TYR A 249 13.65 5.21 5.31
C TYR A 249 14.43 6.52 5.17
N GLY A 250 15.41 6.77 6.04
CA GLY A 250 16.31 7.91 5.91
C GLY A 250 17.15 7.84 4.64
N PHE A 251 17.75 6.68 4.37
CA PHE A 251 18.53 6.46 3.15
C PHE A 251 17.65 6.39 1.90
N TYR A 252 16.41 5.91 2.02
CA TYR A 252 15.44 6.02 0.94
C TYR A 252 15.11 7.47 0.60
N THR A 253 15.07 8.36 1.61
CA THR A 253 14.92 9.79 1.38
C THR A 253 16.10 10.36 0.58
N PHE A 254 17.31 9.82 0.77
CA PHE A 254 18.48 10.22 -0.01
C PHE A 254 18.32 9.74 -1.45
N ALA A 255 17.95 8.46 -1.65
CA ALA A 255 17.67 7.90 -2.98
C ALA A 255 16.64 8.73 -3.76
N GLN A 256 15.55 9.18 -3.12
CA GLN A 256 14.55 10.06 -3.75
C GLN A 256 15.06 11.44 -4.18
N ASN A 257 16.20 11.87 -3.64
CA ASN A 257 16.84 13.14 -4.03
C ASN A 257 18.06 12.90 -4.94
N ALA A 258 18.53 11.67 -5.13
CA ALA A 258 19.69 11.37 -5.97
C ALA A 258 19.44 11.74 -7.43
N ASP A 259 18.23 11.49 -7.93
CA ASP A 259 17.81 11.78 -9.31
C ASP A 259 17.64 13.28 -9.61
N LYS A 260 17.66 14.13 -8.59
CA LYS A 260 17.49 15.58 -8.77
C LYS A 260 18.84 16.25 -9.07
N PRO A 261 18.85 17.31 -9.90
CA PRO A 261 20.01 18.20 -10.04
C PRO A 261 20.47 18.69 -8.66
N LYS A 262 21.79 18.85 -8.46
CA LYS A 262 22.38 19.16 -7.15
C LYS A 262 21.75 20.39 -6.50
N GLU A 263 21.39 21.40 -7.29
CA GLU A 263 20.78 22.64 -6.85
C GLU A 263 19.34 22.48 -6.35
N ALA A 264 18.66 21.41 -6.76
CA ALA A 264 17.29 21.07 -6.37
C ALA A 264 17.21 20.01 -5.26
N ARG A 265 18.36 19.53 -4.77
CA ARG A 265 18.42 18.58 -3.65
C ARG A 265 18.17 19.31 -2.34
N ASN A 266 17.33 18.74 -1.48
CA ASN A 266 17.10 19.28 -0.15
C ASN A 266 18.20 18.79 0.82
N LEU A 267 19.38 19.41 0.73
CA LEU A 267 20.54 19.05 1.53
C LEU A 267 20.33 19.26 3.04
N ASP A 268 19.53 20.26 3.44
CA ASP A 268 19.22 20.50 4.86
C ASP A 268 18.40 19.35 5.46
N MET A 269 17.41 18.84 4.73
CA MET A 269 16.65 17.66 5.14
C MET A 269 17.55 16.43 5.25
N ILE A 270 18.43 16.22 4.28
CA ILE A 270 19.34 15.06 4.24
C ILE A 270 20.32 15.08 5.40
N ARG A 271 20.91 16.25 5.69
CA ARG A 271 21.75 16.45 6.87
C ARG A 271 21.00 16.14 8.17
N LYS A 272 19.79 16.68 8.35
CA LYS A 272 18.97 16.42 9.56
C LYS A 272 18.63 14.94 9.74
N VAL A 273 18.30 14.26 8.65
CA VAL A 273 18.03 12.81 8.66
C VAL A 273 19.28 12.04 9.07
N TRP A 274 20.45 12.38 8.52
CA TRP A 274 21.71 11.77 8.91
C TRP A 274 22.07 12.03 10.38
N GLU A 275 21.96 13.28 10.85
CA GLU A 275 22.26 13.66 12.24
C GLU A 275 21.40 12.87 13.24
N ASN A 276 20.12 12.65 12.91
CA ASN A 276 19.25 11.82 13.73
C ASN A 276 19.70 10.35 13.74
N ILE A 277 19.98 9.76 12.58
CA ILE A 277 20.46 8.37 12.48
C ILE A 277 21.78 8.20 13.24
N ASP A 278 22.72 9.15 13.07
CA ASP A 278 24.00 9.15 13.76
C ASP A 278 23.83 9.20 15.28
N CYS A 279 22.94 10.08 15.76
CA CYS A 279 22.62 10.21 17.17
C CYS A 279 22.03 8.91 17.76
N GLU A 280 21.09 8.27 17.07
CA GLU A 280 20.47 7.03 17.55
C GLU A 280 21.45 5.86 17.53
N LEU A 281 22.27 5.71 16.48
CA LEU A 281 23.30 4.67 16.41
C LEU A 281 24.31 4.81 17.55
N ASN A 282 24.74 6.04 17.90
CA ASN A 282 25.67 6.28 19.02
C ASN A 282 25.13 5.80 20.38
N LYS A 283 23.82 5.58 20.53
CA LYS A 283 23.22 5.06 21.77
C LYS A 283 23.32 3.54 21.88
N ILE A 284 23.64 2.83 20.80
CA ILE A 284 23.66 1.37 20.73
C ILE A 284 25.11 0.88 20.57
N PRO A 285 25.68 0.20 21.60
CA PRO A 285 27.03 -0.36 21.51
C PRO A 285 27.16 -1.38 20.36
N GLY A 286 28.30 -1.37 19.67
CA GLY A 286 28.58 -2.32 18.58
C GLY A 286 28.12 -1.84 17.20
N THR A 287 27.56 -0.63 17.09
CA THR A 287 27.12 -0.04 15.82
C THR A 287 28.17 0.86 15.16
N GLU A 288 29.38 0.95 15.71
CA GLU A 288 30.45 1.83 15.23
C GLU A 288 30.83 1.52 13.78
N ASN A 289 30.90 0.22 13.42
CA ASN A 289 31.19 -0.22 12.06
C ASN A 289 30.02 0.04 11.10
N VAL A 290 28.79 -0.21 11.56
CA VAL A 290 27.55 0.10 10.81
C VAL A 290 27.53 1.59 10.45
N LYS A 291 27.76 2.45 11.43
CA LYS A 291 27.83 3.90 11.24
C LYS A 291 28.94 4.30 10.26
N ALA A 292 30.14 3.75 10.40
CA ALA A 292 31.25 4.06 9.50
C ALA A 292 30.92 3.74 8.04
N LYS A 293 30.32 2.58 7.78
CA LYS A 293 29.89 2.15 6.44
C LYS A 293 28.75 3.00 5.88
N LEU A 294 27.74 3.31 6.68
CA LEU A 294 26.63 4.17 6.28
C LEU A 294 27.08 5.61 5.98
N LYS A 295 28.08 6.11 6.72
CA LYS A 295 28.63 7.45 6.52
C LYS A 295 29.25 7.63 5.13
N ILE A 296 29.86 6.60 4.57
CA ILE A 296 30.44 6.64 3.21
C ILE A 296 29.38 7.02 2.17
N PHE A 297 28.17 6.48 2.30
CA PHE A 297 27.07 6.83 1.40
C PHE A 297 26.54 8.25 1.63
N TYR A 298 26.42 8.70 2.89
CA TYR A 298 26.05 10.08 3.19
C TYR A 298 27.06 11.08 2.62
N ASP A 299 28.35 10.80 2.76
CA ASP A 299 29.43 11.65 2.26
C ASP A 299 29.39 11.70 0.72
N TRP A 300 29.17 10.56 0.04
CA TRP A 300 28.96 10.52 -1.41
C TRP A 300 27.78 11.38 -1.86
N PHE A 301 26.66 11.35 -1.14
CA PHE A 301 25.48 12.15 -1.50
C PHE A 301 25.73 13.67 -1.46
N ASN A 302 26.64 14.11 -0.59
CA ASN A 302 26.98 15.52 -0.38
C ASN A 302 28.10 16.05 -1.30
N LEU A 303 28.70 15.21 -2.15
CA LEU A 303 29.69 15.61 -3.16
C LEU A 303 29.03 16.13 -4.44
#